data_AF-X1MSY3-F1
#
_entry.id   AF-X1MSY3-F1
#
_cell.length_a   1.000
_cell.length_b   1.000
_cell.length_c   1.000
_cell.angle_alpha   90.00
_cell.angle_beta   90.00
_cell.angle_gamma   90.00
#
_symmetry.space_group_name_H-M   'P 1'
#
loop_
_entity.id
_entity.type
_entity.pdbx_description
1 polymer ?
#
loop_
_entity_poly.entity_id
_entity_poly.type
_entity_poly.pdbx_seq_one_letter_code
_entity_poly.pdbx_strand_id
1 'polypeptide(L)'
;MRQERFTEQAQEALAASQELVRQYHHSQWDVEHILLALLQQQAGLVGNILRELGIDVDAVKQSMVATLEKSPKVTYEAAQIYATPRIARLLEVATAE
;
A
#
# COMPACT_ATOMS: atom_id res chain seq x y z
N MET A 1 15.05 4.92 6.56
CA MET A 1 14.05 5.52 7.45
C MET A 1 13.74 4.50 8.53
N ARG A 2 13.72 4.89 9.82
CA ARG A 2 13.59 3.92 10.91
C ARG A 2 12.12 3.52 11.06
N GLN A 3 11.78 2.31 10.62
CA GLN A 3 10.43 1.72 10.70
C GLN A 3 9.90 1.62 12.15
N GLU A 4 10.80 1.74 13.14
CA GLU A 4 10.55 1.67 14.60
C GLU A 4 9.52 2.68 15.15
N ARG A 5 9.05 3.66 14.36
CA ARG A 5 8.06 4.66 14.81
C ARG A 5 6.60 4.26 14.53
N PHE A 6 6.36 3.20 13.77
CA PHE A 6 5.02 2.74 13.43
C PHE A 6 4.59 1.54 14.27
N THR A 7 3.28 1.34 14.43
CA THR A 7 2.73 0.13 15.04
C THR A 7 3.13 -1.11 14.25
N GLU A 8 3.13 -2.28 14.89
CA GLU A 8 3.43 -3.56 14.22
C GLU A 8 2.53 -3.77 12.99
N GLN A 9 1.23 -3.50 13.13
CA GLN A 9 0.29 -3.58 12.00
C GLN A 9 0.64 -2.63 10.85
N ALA A 10 1.10 -1.42 11.13
CA ALA A 10 1.52 -0.49 10.08
C ALA A 10 2.85 -0.94 9.42
N GLN A 11 3.78 -1.51 10.18
CA GLN A 11 5.01 -2.09 9.64
C GLN A 11 4.70 -3.30 8.74
N GLU A 12 3.78 -4.18 9.15
CA GLU A 12 3.28 -5.30 8.34
C GLU A 12 2.64 -4.81 7.04
N ALA A 13 1.81 -3.75 7.09
CA ALA A 13 1.22 -3.17 5.88
C ALA A 13 2.29 -2.61 4.93
N LEU A 14 3.32 -1.93 5.45
CA LEU A 14 4.42 -1.42 4.64
C LEU A 14 5.24 -2.56 4.01
N ALA A 15 5.46 -3.66 4.73
CA ALA A 15 6.14 -4.85 4.20
C ALA A 15 5.28 -5.52 3.10
N ALA A 16 4.00 -5.77 3.38
CA ALA A 16 3.06 -6.34 2.41
C ALA A 16 2.94 -5.48 1.16
N SER A 17 2.97 -4.14 1.30
CA SER A 17 2.91 -3.25 0.14
C SER A 17 4.13 -3.31 -0.77
N GLN A 18 5.32 -3.60 -0.24
CA GLN A 18 6.52 -3.83 -1.06
C GLN A 18 6.45 -5.18 -1.77
N GLU A 19 5.84 -6.18 -1.15
CA GLU A 19 5.58 -7.47 -1.79
C GLU A 19 4.59 -7.31 -2.96
N LEU A 20 3.56 -6.48 -2.82
CA LEU A 20 2.65 -6.14 -3.92
C LEU A 20 3.40 -5.55 -5.13
N VAL A 21 4.45 -4.75 -4.92
CA VAL A 21 5.25 -4.22 -6.04
C VAL A 21 5.85 -5.36 -6.87
N ARG A 22 6.33 -6.43 -6.22
CA ARG A 22 6.87 -7.61 -6.90
C ARG A 22 5.78 -8.40 -7.61
N GLN A 23 4.67 -8.65 -6.91
CA GLN A 23 3.53 -9.42 -7.45
C GLN A 23 2.91 -8.78 -8.70
N TYR A 24 2.82 -7.45 -8.73
CA TYR A 24 2.29 -6.72 -9.88
C TYR A 24 3.36 -6.43 -10.96
N HIS A 25 4.60 -6.87 -10.77
CA HIS A 25 5.73 -6.58 -11.63
C HIS A 25 5.93 -5.07 -11.85
N HIS A 26 5.88 -4.29 -10.77
CA HIS A 26 6.19 -2.87 -10.78
C HIS A 26 7.63 -2.62 -10.32
N SER A 27 8.24 -1.53 -10.77
CA SER A 27 9.54 -1.06 -10.26
C SER A 27 9.42 0.05 -9.21
N GLN A 28 8.24 0.68 -9.15
CA GLN A 28 7.96 1.81 -8.28
C GLN A 28 6.97 1.39 -7.18
N TRP A 29 7.40 1.56 -5.94
CA TRP A 29 6.53 1.49 -4.78
C TRP A 29 5.82 2.82 -4.62
N ASP A 30 4.51 2.82 -4.84
CA ASP A 30 3.62 3.99 -4.72
C ASP A 30 2.47 3.74 -3.73
N VAL A 31 1.74 4.78 -3.36
CA VAL A 31 0.73 4.80 -2.29
C VAL A 31 -0.45 3.83 -2.54
N GLU A 32 -0.73 3.49 -3.79
CA GLU A 32 -1.76 2.51 -4.17
C GLU A 32 -1.44 1.12 -3.61
N HIS A 33 -0.16 0.74 -3.57
CA HIS A 33 0.28 -0.52 -2.96
C HIS A 33 0.08 -0.51 -1.45
N ILE A 34 0.36 0.62 -0.80
CA ILE A 34 0.17 0.78 0.65
C ILE A 34 -1.32 0.68 0.99
N LEU A 35 -2.18 1.39 0.25
CA LEU A 35 -3.62 1.34 0.47
C LEU A 35 -4.17 -0.07 0.26
N LEU A 36 -3.78 -0.76 -0.82
CA LEU A 36 -4.21 -2.14 -1.05
C LEU A 36 -3.75 -3.07 0.08
N ALA A 37 -2.50 -2.95 0.54
CA ALA A 37 -1.99 -3.74 1.66
C ALA A 37 -2.80 -3.50 2.95
N LEU A 38 -3.09 -2.24 3.30
CA LEU A 38 -3.92 -1.88 4.46
C LEU A 38 -5.33 -2.45 4.36
N LEU A 39 -5.93 -2.44 3.17
CA LEU A 39 -7.27 -3.00 2.94
C LEU A 39 -7.28 -4.53 3.01
N GLN A 40 -6.18 -5.19 2.64
CA GLN A 40 -6.03 -6.64 2.68
C GLN A 40 -5.76 -7.19 4.09
N GLN A 41 -5.41 -6.34 5.07
CA GLN A 41 -5.24 -6.76 6.45
C GLN A 41 -6.55 -7.30 7.04
N GLN A 42 -6.49 -8.53 7.55
CA GLN A 42 -7.61 -9.15 8.24
C GLN A 42 -7.90 -8.39 9.53
N ALA A 43 -9.17 -8.04 9.75
CA ALA A 43 -9.61 -7.23 10.88
C ALA A 43 -8.83 -5.89 11.05
N GLY A 44 -8.29 -5.34 9.95
CA GLY A 44 -7.54 -4.09 9.97
C GLY A 44 -8.41 -2.85 10.26
N LEU A 45 -7.82 -1.87 10.95
CA LEU A 45 -8.47 -0.61 11.33
C LEU A 45 -9.02 0.14 10.10
N VAL A 46 -8.27 0.18 9.00
CA VAL A 46 -8.67 0.90 7.77
C VAL A 46 -9.97 0.35 7.20
N GLY A 47 -10.12 -0.97 7.13
CA GLY A 47 -11.35 -1.60 6.67
C GLY A 47 -12.54 -1.32 7.59
N ASN A 48 -12.32 -1.22 8.90
CA ASN A 48 -13.36 -0.87 9.86
C ASN A 48 -13.80 0.59 9.69
N ILE A 49 -12.86 1.54 9.56
CA ILE A 49 -13.14 2.96 9.33
C ILE A 49 -14.00 3.13 8.06
N LEU A 50 -13.62 2.49 6.95
CA LEU A 50 -14.39 2.58 5.71
C LEU A 50 -15.81 2.01 5.86
N ARG A 51 -15.98 0.89 6.57
CA ARG A 51 -17.31 0.32 6.84
C ARG A 51 -18.16 1.25 7.71
N GLU A 52 -17.57 1.89 8.73
CA GLU A 52 -18.26 2.88 9.57
C GLU A 52 -18.69 4.12 8.79
N LEU A 53 -17.92 4.49 7.76
CA LEU A 53 -18.28 5.56 6.81
C LEU A 53 -19.30 5.12 5.75
N GLY A 54 -19.81 3.88 5.79
CA GLY A 54 -20.76 3.35 4.82
C GLY A 54 -20.15 3.02 3.45
N ILE A 55 -18.83 2.87 3.37
CA ILE A 55 -18.10 2.56 2.14
C ILE A 55 -17.94 1.04 1.99
N ASP A 56 -18.24 0.54 0.80
CA ASP A 56 -17.98 -0.85 0.43
C ASP A 56 -16.46 -1.07 0.24
N VAL A 57 -15.85 -1.71 1.25
CA VAL A 57 -14.42 -2.02 1.28
C VAL A 57 -14.01 -2.92 0.11
N ASP A 58 -14.86 -3.85 -0.30
CA ASP A 58 -14.53 -4.78 -1.38
C ASP A 58 -14.58 -4.09 -2.74
N ALA A 59 -15.51 -3.15 -2.94
CA ALA A 59 -15.50 -2.27 -4.11
C ALA A 59 -14.23 -1.42 -4.18
N VAL A 60 -13.77 -0.85 -3.05
CA VAL A 60 -12.51 -0.08 -3.00
C VAL A 60 -11.31 -0.98 -3.32
N LYS A 61 -11.23 -2.18 -2.75
CA LYS A 61 -10.18 -3.16 -3.07
C LYS A 61 -10.15 -3.49 -4.56
N GLN A 62 -11.29 -3.78 -5.17
CA GLN A 62 -11.40 -4.08 -6.60
C GLN A 62 -10.91 -2.89 -7.44
N SER A 63 -11.27 -1.66 -7.06
CA SER A 63 -10.77 -0.46 -7.73
C SER A 63 -9.25 -0.30 -7.62
N MET A 64 -8.66 -0.66 -6.48
CA MET A 64 -7.21 -0.62 -6.28
C MET A 64 -6.50 -1.69 -7.10
N VAL A 65 -7.01 -2.92 -7.11
CA VAL A 65 -6.49 -4.01 -7.95
C VAL A 65 -6.52 -3.58 -9.43
N ALA A 66 -7.65 -3.08 -9.92
CA ALA A 66 -7.80 -2.63 -11.30
C ALA A 66 -6.87 -1.46 -11.65
N THR A 67 -6.57 -0.58 -10.67
CA THR A 67 -5.60 0.51 -10.86
C THR A 67 -4.19 -0.04 -11.02
N LEU A 68 -3.78 -0.96 -10.13
CA LEU A 68 -2.46 -1.57 -10.19
C LEU A 68 -2.27 -2.44 -11.43
N GLU A 69 -3.29 -3.15 -11.89
CA GLU A 69 -3.20 -3.94 -13.13
C GLU A 69 -2.96 -3.11 -14.38
N LYS A 70 -3.44 -1.86 -14.40
CA LYS A 70 -3.27 -0.91 -15.51
C LYS A 70 -1.95 -0.14 -15.47
N SER A 71 -1.21 -0.22 -14.36
CA SER A 71 0.08 0.45 -14.22
C SER A 71 1.16 -0.21 -15.10
N PRO A 72 2.18 0.54 -15.53
CA PRO A 72 3.27 -0.01 -16.33
C PRO A 72 3.99 -1.14 -15.59
N LYS A 73 4.07 -2.30 -16.26
CA LYS A 73 4.76 -3.49 -15.75
C LYS A 73 6.17 -3.57 -16.33
N VAL A 74 7.12 -4.01 -15.52
CA VAL A 74 8.47 -4.34 -15.98
C VAL A 74 8.51 -5.78 -16.51
N THR A 75 9.18 -5.98 -17.65
CA THR A 75 9.32 -7.30 -18.29
C THR A 75 10.15 -8.27 -17.47
N TYR A 76 11.08 -7.75 -16.67
CA TYR A 76 11.94 -8.51 -15.77
C TYR A 76 11.70 -8.04 -14.35
N GLU A 77 11.87 -8.93 -13.37
CA GLU A 77 11.79 -8.54 -11.97
C GLU A 77 12.79 -7.41 -11.70
N ALA A 78 12.28 -6.26 -11.24
CA ALA A 78 13.14 -5.13 -10.95
C ALA A 78 14.09 -5.52 -9.81
N ALA A 79 15.41 -5.48 -10.09
CA ALA A 79 16.43 -5.78 -9.09
C ALA A 79 16.34 -4.85 -7.86
N GLN A 80 15.76 -3.66 -8.04
CA GLN A 80 15.57 -2.67 -7.00
C GLN A 80 14.18 -2.06 -7.07
N ILE A 81 13.52 -1.97 -5.91
CA ILE A 81 12.25 -1.26 -5.71
C ILE A 81 12.56 0.20 -5.35
N TYR A 82 11.92 1.14 -6.05
CA TYR A 82 12.08 2.58 -5.81
C TYR A 82 10.82 3.17 -5.18
N ALA A 83 10.93 3.81 -4.02
CA ALA A 83 9.82 4.55 -3.43
C ALA A 83 9.55 5.84 -4.22
N THR A 84 8.28 6.12 -4.54
CA THR A 84 7.89 7.39 -5.17
C THR A 84 7.96 8.56 -4.17
N PRO A 85 8.04 9.81 -4.65
CA PRO A 85 7.93 10.98 -3.77
C PRO A 85 6.62 11.03 -2.97
N ARG A 86 5.54 10.42 -3.49
CA ARG A 86 4.24 10.32 -2.80
C ARG A 86 4.35 9.47 -1.53
N ILE A 87 5.13 8.39 -1.54
CA ILE A 87 5.43 7.61 -0.32
C ILE A 87 6.20 8.43 0.69
N ALA A 88 7.23 9.15 0.27
CA ALA A 88 8.01 9.99 1.19
C ALA A 88 7.10 11.00 1.89
N ARG A 89 6.20 11.63 1.14
CA ARG A 89 5.20 12.56 1.69
C ARG A 89 4.19 11.87 2.61
N LEU A 90 3.70 10.70 2.24
CA LEU A 90 2.77 9.91 3.06
C LEU A 90 3.40 9.57 4.42
N LEU A 91 4.64 9.09 4.42
CA LEU A 91 5.35 8.74 5.65
C LEU A 91 5.66 9.96 6.51
N GLU A 92 6.02 11.09 5.90
CA GLU A 92 6.22 12.36 6.62
C GLU A 92 4.95 12.77 7.38
N VAL A 93 3.80 12.81 6.70
CA VAL A 93 2.50 13.14 7.31
C VAL A 93 2.13 12.13 8.40
N ALA A 94 2.29 10.84 8.13
CA ALA A 94 1.96 9.78 9.09
C ALA A 94 2.83 9.77 10.35
N THR A 95 3.99 10.43 10.34
CA THR A 95 4.85 10.58 11.53
C THR A 95 4.67 11.90 12.28
N ALA A 96 3.91 12.83 11.70
CA ALA A 96 3.61 14.13 12.30
C ALA A 96 2.29 14.14 13.09
N GLU A 97 1.38 13.23 12.75
CA GLU A 97 0.19 12.85 13.53
C GLU A 97 0.57 11.90 14.67
#